data_AF-A0A2V9MRE1-F1
#
_entry.id   AF-A0A2V9MRE1-F1
#
_cell.length_a   1.000
_cell.length_b   1.000
_cell.length_c   1.000
_cell.angle_alpha   90.00
_cell.angle_beta   90.00
_cell.angle_gamma   90.00
#
_symmetry.space_group_name_H-M   'P 1'
#
loop_
_entity.id
_entity.type
_entity.pdbx_description
1 polymer ?
#
loop_
_entity_poly.entity_id
_entity_poly.type
_entity_poly.pdbx_seq_one_letter_code
_entity_poly.pdbx_strand_id
1 'polypeptide(L)'
;MQDGNVGNSYLLESTLKFGTKNNVWARIENADRTNELLLGENPLPPGFTERYFTRVQGFTLGYNRELGRMQHFSTALGGQLMWYGVPDVLKPSYGSHPVGIAVFLRVRVK
;
A
#
# COMPACT_ATOMS: atom_id res chain seq x y z
N MET A 1 -6.22 20.31 19.06
CA MET A 1 -5.63 18.96 18.86
C MET A 1 -5.29 18.43 20.24
N GLN A 2 -6.22 17.74 20.92
CA GLN A 2 -6.04 17.32 22.31
C GLN A 2 -6.68 15.93 22.56
N ASP A 3 -6.42 14.96 21.69
CA ASP A 3 -7.10 13.65 21.80
C ASP A 3 -6.16 12.49 22.16
N GLY A 4 -4.85 12.71 22.23
CA GLY A 4 -3.88 11.71 22.75
C GLY A 4 -3.88 10.35 22.02
N ASN A 5 -4.55 10.26 20.86
CA ASN A 5 -4.67 9.03 20.11
C ASN A 5 -3.32 8.67 19.46
N VAL A 6 -2.84 7.45 19.73
CA VAL A 6 -1.59 6.94 19.19
C VAL A 6 -1.90 5.74 18.30
N GLY A 7 -1.70 5.91 17.00
CA GLY A 7 -1.76 4.81 16.03
C GLY A 7 -0.37 4.30 15.69
N ASN A 8 -0.25 3.00 15.45
CA ASN A 8 0.98 2.38 14.98
C ASN A 8 0.80 1.81 13.58
N SER A 9 1.89 1.77 12.83
CA SER A 9 1.96 1.07 11.56
C SER A 9 3.24 0.24 11.48
N TYR A 10 3.11 -0.93 10.86
CA TYR A 10 4.21 -1.86 10.66
C TYR A 10 4.29 -2.21 9.18
N LEU A 11 5.52 -2.23 8.65
CA LEU A 11 5.79 -2.58 7.28
C LEU A 11 6.92 -3.59 7.23
N LEU A 12 6.70 -4.67 6.47
CA LEU A 12 7.72 -5.61 6.09
C LEU A 12 7.81 -5.64 4.57
N GLU A 13 9.00 -5.42 4.04
CA GLU A 13 9.27 -5.51 2.60
C GLU A 13 10.46 -6.42 2.35
N SER A 14 10.37 -7.23 1.30
CA SER A 14 11.45 -8.08 0.83
C SER A 14 11.54 -8.03 -0.69
N THR A 15 12.76 -8.00 -1.22
CA THR A 15 13.04 -8.06 -2.65
C THR A 15 14.06 -9.15 -2.92
N LEU A 16 13.67 -10.11 -3.75
CA LEU A 16 14.54 -11.17 -4.26
C LEU A 16 14.93 -10.86 -5.71
N LYS A 17 16.24 -10.75 -5.95
CA LYS A 17 16.80 -10.71 -7.30
C LYS A 17 17.20 -12.12 -7.72
N PHE A 18 16.74 -12.58 -8.88
CA PHE A 18 17.09 -13.90 -9.38
C PHE A 18 17.43 -13.85 -10.87
N GLY A 19 18.47 -14.61 -11.23
CA GLY A 19 19.11 -14.49 -12.52
C GLY A 19 19.68 -13.09 -12.74
N THR A 20 19.86 -12.72 -14.02
CA THR A 20 20.52 -11.45 -14.39
C THR A 20 19.55 -10.28 -14.56
N LYS A 21 18.25 -10.54 -14.71
CA LYS A 21 17.27 -9.52 -15.13
C LYS A 21 15.98 -9.50 -14.32
N ASN A 22 15.74 -10.45 -13.42
CA ASN A 22 14.42 -10.58 -12.79
C ASN A 22 14.47 -10.20 -11.31
N ASN A 23 13.44 -9.49 -10.85
CA ASN A 23 13.26 -9.17 -9.44
C ASN A 23 11.80 -9.45 -9.06
N VAL A 24 11.60 -10.15 -7.96
CA VAL A 24 10.31 -10.28 -7.28
C VAL A 24 10.41 -9.52 -5.97
N TRP A 25 9.35 -8.85 -5.58
CA TRP A 25 9.26 -8.21 -4.28
C TRP A 25 7.89 -8.42 -3.67
N ALA A 26 7.84 -8.41 -2.35
CA ALA A 26 6.61 -8.50 -1.59
C ALA A 26 6.64 -7.47 -0.46
N ARG A 27 5.48 -6.89 -0.17
CA ARG A 27 5.27 -5.95 0.93
C ARG A 27 4.05 -6.38 1.72
N ILE A 28 4.18 -6.38 3.03
CA ILE A 28 3.10 -6.56 3.98
C ILE A 28 3.04 -5.30 4.83
N GLU A 29 1.88 -4.66 4.85
CA GLU A 29 1.60 -3.46 5.61
C GLU A 29 0.49 -3.74 6.61
N ASN A 30 0.62 -3.18 7.81
CA ASN A 30 -0.37 -3.28 8.84
C ASN A 30 -0.54 -1.92 9.52
N ALA A 31 -1.65 -1.23 9.26
CA ALA A 31 -1.85 0.15 9.66
C ALA A 31 -3.08 0.31 10.56
N ASP A 32 -2.89 0.96 11.70
CA ASP A 32 -3.99 1.41 12.55
C ASP A 32 -4.80 2.51 11.86
N ARG A 33 -6.12 2.37 11.95
CA ARG A 33 -7.11 3.28 11.39
C ARG A 33 -8.02 3.78 12.49
N THR A 34 -8.45 5.02 12.35
CA THR A 34 -9.28 5.71 13.34
C THR A 34 -10.74 5.72 12.91
N ASN A 35 -11.61 6.12 13.85
CA ASN A 35 -13.05 6.18 13.65
C ASN A 35 -13.48 7.25 12.63
N GLU A 36 -12.56 8.11 12.18
CA GLU A 36 -12.83 9.09 11.12
C GLU A 36 -13.24 8.40 9.81
N LEU A 37 -12.72 7.21 9.54
CA LEU A 37 -13.00 6.47 8.30
C LEU A 37 -14.45 6.01 8.17
N LEU A 38 -15.20 6.02 9.28
CA LEU A 38 -16.65 5.76 9.26
C LEU A 38 -17.44 6.92 8.67
N LEU A 39 -16.88 8.13 8.67
CA LEU A 39 -17.53 9.33 8.15
C LEU A 39 -17.39 9.42 6.63
N GLY A 40 -16.45 8.69 6.02
CA GLY A 40 -16.20 8.73 4.59
C GLY A 40 -15.77 10.12 4.14
N GLU A 41 -16.47 10.69 3.15
CA GLU A 41 -16.20 12.04 2.63
C GLU A 41 -16.97 13.15 3.39
N ASN A 42 -17.72 12.81 4.45
CA ASN A 42 -18.48 13.78 5.22
C ASN A 42 -17.59 14.60 6.17
N PRO A 43 -17.93 15.88 6.44
CA PRO A 43 -17.18 16.69 7.38
C PRO A 43 -17.25 16.14 8.82
N LEU A 44 -16.19 16.38 9.60
CA LEU A 44 -16.12 15.97 11.00
C LEU A 44 -17.22 16.68 11.83
N PRO A 45 -18.04 15.95 12.61
CA PRO A 45 -19.01 16.54 13.50
C PRO A 45 -18.36 17.46 14.56
N PRO A 46 -19.03 18.53 15.01
CA PRO A 46 -18.55 19.33 16.14
C PRO A 46 -18.31 18.47 17.38
N GLY A 47 -17.13 18.57 17.98
CA GLY A 47 -16.76 17.76 19.15
C GLY A 47 -16.38 16.31 18.85
N PHE A 48 -16.12 15.96 17.58
CA PHE A 48 -15.61 14.64 17.22
C PHE A 48 -14.25 14.37 17.87
N THR A 49 -14.17 13.25 18.59
CA THR A 49 -12.92 12.75 19.18
C THR A 49 -12.39 11.60 18.34
N GLU A 50 -11.16 11.75 17.85
CA GLU A 50 -10.50 10.73 17.06
C GLU A 50 -9.92 9.64 17.98
N ARG A 51 -10.23 8.37 17.68
CA ARG A 51 -9.74 7.22 18.45
C ARG A 51 -9.37 6.07 17.54
N TYR A 52 -8.45 5.23 18.01
CA TYR A 52 -8.21 3.92 17.41
C TYR A 52 -9.54 3.19 17.19
N PHE A 53 -9.70 2.66 15.99
CA PHE A 53 -10.92 1.98 15.60
C PHE A 53 -10.65 0.57 15.12
N THR A 54 -9.76 0.42 14.15
CA THR A 54 -9.45 -0.88 13.59
C THR A 54 -8.11 -0.87 12.87
N ARG A 55 -7.77 -1.98 12.23
CA ARG A 55 -6.49 -2.18 11.58
C ARG A 55 -6.70 -2.76 10.19
N VAL A 56 -6.05 -2.15 9.20
CA VAL A 56 -6.12 -2.56 7.79
C VAL A 56 -4.79 -3.20 7.41
N GLN A 57 -4.87 -4.38 6.80
CA GLN A 57 -3.70 -5.09 6.31
C GLN A 57 -3.62 -4.96 4.79
N GLY A 58 -2.45 -4.62 4.27
CA GLY A 58 -2.16 -4.54 2.85
C GLY A 58 -1.12 -5.57 2.45
N PHE A 59 -1.40 -6.36 1.42
CA PHE A 59 -0.46 -7.30 0.83
C PHE A 59 -0.18 -6.87 -0.60
N THR A 60 1.09 -6.67 -0.92
CA THR A 60 1.51 -6.36 -2.29
C THR A 60 2.55 -7.35 -2.76
N LEU A 61 2.35 -7.88 -3.96
CA LEU A 61 3.31 -8.74 -4.65
C LEU A 61 3.62 -8.11 -6.00
N GLY A 62 4.90 -7.95 -6.31
CA GLY A 62 5.32 -7.38 -7.57
C GLY A 62 6.48 -8.11 -8.21
N TYR A 63 6.57 -7.92 -9.51
CA TYR A 63 7.58 -8.49 -10.37
C TYR A 63 8.07 -7.43 -11.35
N ASN A 64 9.37 -7.38 -11.60
CA ASN A 64 9.90 -6.62 -12.71
C ASN A 64 11.05 -7.36 -13.41
N ARG A 65 11.20 -7.05 -14.69
CA ARG A 65 12.27 -7.55 -15.55
C ARG A 65 13.04 -6.40 -16.16
N GLU A 66 14.36 -6.40 -15.97
CA GLU A 66 15.27 -5.49 -16.66
C GLU A 66 15.21 -5.75 -18.17
N LEU A 67 14.86 -4.73 -18.95
CA LEU A 67 14.77 -4.82 -20.40
C LEU A 67 16.15 -4.56 -21.04
N GLY A 68 16.88 -3.58 -20.53
CA GLY A 68 18.20 -3.24 -21.02
C GLY A 68 18.91 -2.20 -20.16
N ARG A 69 20.22 -2.15 -20.33
CA ARG A 69 21.10 -1.10 -19.81
C ARG A 69 21.73 -0.39 -21.00
N MET A 70 21.32 0.84 -21.23
CA MET A 70 21.99 1.78 -22.12
C MET A 70 23.04 2.55 -21.31
N GLN A 71 23.94 3.27 -22.00
CA GLN A 71 25.09 3.96 -21.38
C GLN A 71 24.70 4.89 -20.23
N HIS A 72 23.53 5.55 -20.32
CA HIS A 72 23.05 6.52 -19.33
C HIS A 72 21.73 6.12 -18.63
N PHE A 73 21.05 5.06 -19.09
CA PHE A 73 19.74 4.67 -18.59
C PHE A 73 19.60 3.16 -18.45
N SER A 74 18.97 2.71 -17.37
CA SER A 74 18.51 1.34 -17.20
C SER A 74 16.99 1.31 -17.11
N THR A 75 16.37 0.43 -17.88
CA THR A 75 14.92 0.28 -17.92
C THR A 75 14.47 -1.09 -17.44
N ALA A 76 13.36 -1.13 -16.73
CA ALA A 76 12.69 -2.37 -16.33
C ALA A 76 11.18 -2.24 -16.47
N LEU A 77 10.53 -3.28 -16.98
CA LEU A 77 9.09 -3.38 -17.03
C LEU A 77 8.61 -4.25 -15.88
N GLY A 78 7.58 -3.83 -15.17
CA GLY A 78 7.04 -4.59 -14.05
C GLY A 78 5.56 -4.40 -13.83
N GLY A 79 5.03 -5.23 -12.96
CA GLY A 79 3.67 -5.12 -12.47
C GLY A 79 3.60 -5.50 -11.00
N GLN A 80 2.52 -5.06 -10.35
CA GLN A 80 2.21 -5.41 -8.98
C GLN A 80 0.72 -5.67 -8.80
N LEU A 81 0.43 -6.56 -7.86
CA LEU A 81 -0.89 -6.91 -7.39
C LEU A 81 -0.98 -6.51 -5.91
N MET A 82 -2.07 -5.88 -5.54
CA MET A 82 -2.34 -5.39 -4.19
C MET A 82 -3.66 -5.98 -3.71
N TRP A 83 -3.69 -6.51 -2.49
CA TRP A 83 -4.91 -6.99 -1.84
C TRP A 83 -4.98 -6.45 -0.42
N TYR A 84 -6.15 -5.96 0.01
CA TYR A 84 -6.33 -5.46 1.36
C TYR A 84 -7.27 -6.36 2.18
N GLY A 85 -6.82 -6.73 3.38
CA GLY A 85 -7.67 -7.26 4.43
C GLY A 85 -8.36 -6.11 5.14
N VAL A 86 -9.58 -5.78 4.68
CA VAL A 86 -10.39 -4.70 5.24
C VAL A 86 -11.49 -5.29 6.13
N PRO A 87 -11.58 -4.90 7.41
CA PRO A 87 -12.70 -5.28 8.29
C PRO A 87 -14.06 -4.89 7.70
N ASP A 88 -15.10 -5.70 7.90
CA ASP A 88 -16.43 -5.49 7.30
C ASP A 88 -17.00 -4.09 7.52
N VAL A 89 -16.69 -3.49 8.68
CA VAL A 89 -17.14 -2.16 9.07
C VAL A 89 -16.53 -1.02 8.23
N LEU A 90 -15.42 -1.26 7.55
CA LEU A 90 -14.75 -0.31 6.66
C LEU A 90 -15.08 -0.53 5.18
N LYS A 91 -15.85 -1.56 4.82
CA LYS A 91 -16.27 -1.81 3.44
C LYS A 91 -17.02 -0.63 2.78
N PRO A 92 -17.85 0.16 3.48
CA PRO A 92 -18.47 1.35 2.88
C PRO A 92 -17.46 2.38 2.37
N SER A 93 -16.30 2.50 3.03
CA SER A 93 -15.27 3.49 2.69
C SER A 93 -14.15 2.93 1.79
N TYR A 94 -13.87 1.62 1.87
CA TYR A 94 -12.81 0.95 1.10
C TYR A 94 -13.32 0.20 -0.14
N GLY A 95 -14.62 -0.05 -0.24
CA GLY A 95 -15.24 -0.86 -1.28
C GLY A 95 -15.15 -2.37 -1.03
N SER A 96 -16.03 -3.11 -1.72
CA SER A 96 -16.19 -4.57 -1.54
C SER A 96 -15.13 -5.42 -2.25
N HIS A 97 -14.31 -4.82 -3.12
CA HIS A 97 -13.29 -5.51 -3.92
C HIS A 97 -11.92 -4.87 -3.68
N PRO A 98 -11.21 -5.23 -2.59
CA PRO A 98 -9.98 -4.57 -2.20
C PRO A 98 -8.77 -5.07 -3.00
N VAL A 99 -8.88 -5.13 -4.33
CA VAL A 99 -7.82 -5.63 -5.22
C VAL A 99 -7.38 -4.54 -6.19
N GLY A 100 -6.07 -4.29 -6.25
CA GLY A 100 -5.46 -3.33 -7.15
C GLY A 100 -4.42 -4.00 -8.04
N ILE A 101 -4.35 -3.56 -9.30
CA ILE A 101 -3.33 -4.00 -10.25
C ILE A 101 -2.66 -2.75 -10.82
N ALA A 102 -1.33 -2.76 -10.89
CA ALA A 102 -0.59 -1.70 -11.55
C ALA A 102 0.51 -2.29 -12.44
N VAL A 103 0.71 -1.68 -13.61
CA VAL A 103 1.82 -1.96 -14.52
C VAL A 103 2.66 -0.70 -14.60
N PHE A 104 3.98 -0.84 -14.54
CA PHE A 104 4.89 0.29 -14.49
C PHE A 104 6.14 0.05 -15.33
N LEU A 105 6.69 1.14 -15.87
CA LEU A 105 8.01 1.18 -16.46
C LEU A 105 8.94 1.93 -15.51
N ARG A 106 9.97 1.25 -15.01
CA ARG A 106 11.02 1.86 -14.18
C ARG A 106 12.14 2.35 -15.07
N VAL A 107 12.46 3.64 -14.99
CA VAL A 107 13.64 4.24 -15.62
C VAL A 107 14.60 4.67 -14.51
N ARG A 108 15.85 4.20 -14.58
CA ARG A 108 16.93 4.61 -13.69
C ARG A 108 17.99 5.32 -14.51
N VAL A 109 18.17 6.61 -14.25
CA VAL A 109 19.28 7.40 -14.78
C VAL A 109 20.55 7.05 -13.99
N LYS A 110 21.68 6.99 -14.68
CA LYS A 110 22.99 6.77 -14.06
C LYS A 110 23.69 8.08 -13.76
#